data_AF-A0A482VXH5-F1
#
_entry.id   AF-A0A482VXH5-F1
#
_cell.length_a   1.000
_cell.length_b   1.000
_cell.length_c   1.000
_cell.angle_alpha   90.00
_cell.angle_beta   90.00
_cell.angle_gamma   90.00
#
_symmetry.space_group_name_H-M   'P 1'
#
loop_
_entity.id
_entity.type
_entity.pdbx_description
1 polymer ?
#
loop_
_entity_poly.entity_id
_entity_poly.type
_entity_poly.pdbx_seq_one_letter_code
_entity_poly.pdbx_strand_id
1 'polypeptide(L)'
;MTLRALCVLLLLSALCRTKKIEDCRMSIAHPVNKRGATRVIVMQHEPTFPKKRENRRPKKWDRWGRWSLCSVTCGVGKITRWRHCVAGGCAPGEKEAQIKTCTMSAC
;
A
#
# COMPACT_ATOMS: atom_id res chain seq x y z
N MET A 1 -46.83 12.82 -29.48
CA MET A 1 -45.78 12.26 -28.61
C MET A 1 -45.85 10.75 -28.74
N THR A 2 -44.90 10.13 -29.43
CA THR A 2 -45.05 8.74 -29.89
C THR A 2 -44.87 7.76 -28.74
N LEU A 3 -45.64 6.68 -28.74
CA LEU A 3 -45.61 5.61 -27.72
C LEU A 3 -44.19 5.02 -27.52
N ARG A 4 -43.32 5.16 -28.54
CA ARG A 4 -41.90 4.80 -28.51
C ARG A 4 -41.07 5.69 -27.56
N ALA A 5 -41.39 6.98 -27.44
CA ALA A 5 -40.66 7.92 -26.59
C ALA A 5 -40.93 7.69 -25.08
N LEU A 6 -42.16 7.29 -24.70
CA LEU A 6 -42.48 6.90 -23.33
C LEU A 6 -41.75 5.61 -22.91
N CYS A 7 -41.60 4.66 -23.83
CA CYS A 7 -40.91 3.40 -23.53
C CYS A 7 -39.41 3.62 -23.22
N VAL A 8 -38.74 4.52 -23.96
CA VAL A 8 -37.33 4.86 -23.73
C VAL A 8 -37.12 5.56 -22.38
N LEU A 9 -38.03 6.48 -22.00
CA LEU A 9 -37.98 7.17 -20.71
C LEU A 9 -38.25 6.22 -19.53
N LEU A 10 -39.18 5.28 -19.68
CA LEU A 10 -39.46 4.27 -18.66
C LEU A 10 -38.29 3.28 -18.49
N LEU A 11 -37.64 2.86 -19.57
CA LEU A 11 -36.46 1.99 -19.54
C LEU A 11 -35.23 2.69 -18.90
N LEU A 12 -35.00 3.98 -19.19
CA LEU A 12 -33.95 4.78 -18.54
C LEU A 12 -34.19 4.90 -17.02
N SER A 13 -35.45 5.02 -16.60
CA SER A 13 -35.79 5.07 -15.17
C SER A 13 -35.72 3.70 -14.47
N ALA A 14 -35.84 2.60 -15.22
CA ALA A 14 -35.76 1.23 -14.70
C ALA A 14 -34.29 0.77 -14.57
N LEU A 15 -33.43 1.15 -15.52
CA LEU A 15 -31.98 0.89 -15.45
C LEU A 15 -31.29 1.61 -14.29
N CYS A 16 -31.88 2.69 -13.78
CA CYS A 16 -31.37 3.42 -12.62
C CYS A 16 -31.76 2.79 -11.26
N ARG A 17 -32.77 1.91 -11.23
CA ARG A 17 -33.33 1.38 -9.97
C ARG A 17 -32.70 0.08 -9.46
N THR A 18 -31.90 -0.63 -10.26
CA THR A 18 -31.38 -1.97 -9.87
C THR A 18 -29.88 -2.03 -9.62
N LYS A 19 -29.14 -0.92 -9.70
CA LYS A 19 -27.71 -0.90 -9.37
C LYS A 19 -27.40 0.10 -8.26
N LYS A 20 -27.38 -0.44 -7.05
CA LYS A 20 -26.78 0.11 -5.85
C LYS A 20 -25.25 0.13 -6.03
N ILE A 21 -24.73 1.12 -6.76
CA ILE A 21 -23.30 1.45 -6.81
C ILE A 21 -23.22 2.97 -6.77
N GLU A 22 -22.74 3.51 -5.65
CA GLU A 22 -22.40 4.91 -5.53
C GLU A 22 -21.30 5.28 -6.54
N ASP A 23 -21.30 6.54 -6.98
CA ASP A 23 -20.42 7.14 -8.01
C ASP A 23 -20.82 6.93 -9.47
N CYS A 24 -21.93 7.56 -9.88
CA CYS A 24 -22.03 8.10 -11.24
C CYS A 24 -21.45 9.52 -11.28
N ARG A 25 -20.19 9.70 -10.85
CA ARG A 25 -19.46 10.94 -11.11
C ARG A 25 -18.80 10.82 -12.48
N MET A 26 -19.44 11.44 -13.48
CA MET A 26 -18.84 11.71 -14.80
C MET A 26 -17.43 12.27 -14.61
N SER A 27 -16.41 11.44 -14.84
CA SER A 27 -15.02 11.87 -14.81
C SER A 27 -14.68 12.41 -16.19
N ILE A 28 -14.44 13.71 -16.29
CA ILE A 28 -13.84 14.32 -17.48
C ILE A 28 -12.44 13.71 -17.63
N ALA A 29 -12.18 13.03 -18.75
CA ALA A 29 -10.86 12.54 -19.07
C ALA A 29 -9.94 13.74 -19.39
N HIS A 30 -8.85 13.89 -18.63
CA HIS A 30 -7.80 14.86 -18.98
C HIS A 30 -6.68 14.15 -19.75
N PRO A 31 -6.22 14.69 -20.89
CA PRO A 31 -5.05 14.16 -21.57
C PRO A 31 -3.79 14.48 -20.75
N VAL A 32 -3.08 13.46 -20.30
CA VAL A 32 -1.77 13.62 -19.64
C VAL A 32 -0.67 13.43 -20.67
N ASN A 33 0.00 14.52 -21.05
CA ASN A 33 1.21 14.50 -21.86
C ASN A 33 2.40 14.10 -20.97
N LYS A 34 2.78 12.82 -20.98
CA LYS A 34 4.08 12.38 -20.45
C LYS A 34 5.06 12.27 -21.60
N ARG A 35 6.01 13.21 -21.64
CA ARG A 35 7.13 13.21 -22.58
C ARG A 35 7.92 11.90 -22.45
N GLY A 36 7.97 11.16 -23.55
CA GLY A 36 9.00 10.15 -23.82
C GLY A 36 8.86 8.81 -23.09
N ALA A 37 7.83 8.02 -23.40
CA ALA A 37 7.91 6.55 -23.40
C ALA A 37 6.64 5.96 -24.06
N THR A 38 6.85 5.05 -24.99
CA THR A 38 5.91 4.27 -25.79
C THR A 38 4.59 3.91 -25.09
N ARG A 39 3.45 4.01 -25.80
CA ARG A 39 2.13 3.54 -25.34
C ARG A 39 2.19 2.04 -25.07
N VAL A 40 2.17 1.62 -23.81
CA VAL A 40 1.94 0.23 -23.42
C VAL A 40 0.52 0.11 -22.87
N ILE A 41 -0.29 -0.77 -23.44
CA ILE A 41 -1.61 -1.14 -22.91
C ILE A 41 -1.37 -2.32 -21.96
N VAL A 42 -1.18 -2.08 -20.67
CA VAL A 42 -1.10 -3.17 -19.69
C VAL A 42 -2.51 -3.38 -19.11
N MET A 43 -3.08 -4.57 -19.30
CA MET A 43 -4.25 -5.04 -18.54
C MET A 43 -3.78 -5.43 -17.13
N GLN A 44 -3.75 -4.46 -16.22
CA GLN A 44 -3.43 -4.72 -14.81
C GLN A 44 -4.69 -5.18 -14.07
N HIS A 45 -4.91 -6.50 -14.01
CA HIS A 45 -5.64 -7.08 -12.88
C HIS A 45 -4.61 -7.46 -11.81
N GLU A 46 -3.99 -6.43 -11.23
CA GLU A 46 -3.30 -6.55 -9.95
C GLU A 46 -4.40 -6.75 -8.89
N PRO A 47 -4.30 -7.70 -7.94
CA PRO A 47 -5.21 -7.72 -6.79
C PRO A 47 -5.02 -6.42 -6.02
N THR A 48 -5.82 -5.43 -6.37
CA THR A 48 -5.94 -4.18 -5.63
C THR A 48 -6.72 -4.50 -4.37
N PHE A 49 -6.04 -5.13 -3.41
CA PHE A 49 -6.35 -4.84 -2.01
C PHE A 49 -6.43 -3.32 -1.94
N PRO A 50 -7.56 -2.73 -1.51
CA PRO A 50 -7.68 -1.30 -1.45
C PRO A 50 -6.53 -0.83 -0.57
N LYS A 51 -5.50 -0.25 -1.19
CA LYS A 51 -4.44 0.43 -0.47
C LYS A 51 -5.15 1.62 0.13
N LYS A 52 -5.69 1.41 1.34
CA LYS A 52 -6.17 2.45 2.23
C LYS A 52 -5.15 3.57 2.06
N ARG A 53 -5.60 4.78 1.75
CA ARG A 53 -4.73 5.96 1.75
C ARG A 53 -4.31 6.20 3.20
N GLU A 54 -3.48 5.30 3.72
CA GLU A 54 -2.66 5.50 4.90
C GLU A 54 -1.85 6.75 4.57
N ASN A 55 -2.01 7.79 5.39
CA ASN A 55 -1.26 9.03 5.30
C ASN A 55 0.16 8.74 4.82
N ARG A 56 0.53 9.15 3.58
CA ARG A 56 1.86 8.94 2.99
C ARG A 56 2.92 9.78 3.69
N ARG A 57 3.09 9.58 4.99
CA ARG A 57 4.18 10.14 5.77
C ARG A 57 5.24 9.04 5.86
N PRO A 58 6.45 9.25 5.32
CA PRO A 58 7.51 8.27 5.46
C PRO A 58 7.80 8.02 6.95
N LYS A 59 8.08 6.77 7.31
CA LYS A 59 8.42 6.39 8.68
C LYS A 59 9.75 7.02 9.05
N LYS A 60 9.78 7.74 10.17
CA LYS A 60 10.99 8.29 10.77
C LYS A 60 11.38 7.39 11.92
N TRP A 61 12.52 6.76 11.78
CA TRP A 61 13.09 5.88 12.78
C TRP A 61 14.08 6.65 13.65
N ASP A 62 14.18 6.24 14.91
CA ASP A 62 15.22 6.70 15.83
C ASP A 62 16.57 6.02 15.51
N ARG A 63 17.60 6.36 16.31
CA ARG A 63 18.91 5.72 16.18
C ARG A 63 18.83 4.27 16.63
N TRP A 64 19.51 3.40 15.90
CA TRP A 64 19.70 2.03 16.36
C TRP A 64 20.27 1.99 17.78
N GLY A 65 19.64 1.18 18.64
CA GLY A 65 20.20 0.81 19.92
C GLY A 65 21.51 0.05 19.78
N ARG A 66 22.14 -0.23 20.94
CA ARG A 66 23.36 -1.04 20.99
C ARG A 66 23.05 -2.47 20.57
N TRP A 67 24.05 -3.13 19.98
CA TRP A 67 24.00 -4.57 19.78
C TRP A 67 23.94 -5.30 21.12
N SER A 68 23.15 -6.37 21.18
CA SER A 68 23.20 -7.33 22.28
C SER A 68 24.56 -8.02 22.32
N LEU A 69 24.82 -8.72 23.44
CA LEU A 69 25.87 -9.72 23.48
C LEU A 69 25.56 -10.85 22.49
N CYS A 70 26.60 -11.59 22.10
CA CYS A 70 26.45 -12.78 21.27
C CYS A 70 25.58 -13.79 22.03
N SER A 71 24.64 -14.43 21.33
CA SER A 71 23.72 -15.41 21.92
C SER A 71 24.43 -16.66 22.47
N VAL A 72 25.71 -16.83 22.15
CA VAL A 72 26.54 -17.96 22.55
C VAL A 72 27.88 -17.44 23.07
N THR A 73 28.56 -18.27 23.86
CA THR A 73 29.91 -18.02 24.35
C THR A 73 30.99 -18.74 23.52
N CYS A 74 30.63 -19.75 22.72
CA CYS A 74 31.48 -20.45 21.75
C CYS A 74 30.72 -20.71 20.44
N GLY A 75 31.43 -20.95 19.35
CA GLY A 75 30.84 -21.25 18.04
C GLY A 75 30.14 -20.06 17.39
N VAL A 76 29.08 -20.33 16.63
CA VAL A 76 28.36 -19.33 15.84
C VAL A 76 27.04 -18.97 16.54
N GLY A 77 26.83 -17.67 16.77
CA GLY A 77 25.62 -17.14 17.38
C GLY A 77 25.05 -15.93 16.65
N LYS A 78 24.16 -15.21 17.33
CA LYS A 78 23.51 -14.00 16.82
C LYS A 78 23.62 -12.84 17.80
N ILE A 79 23.74 -11.64 17.26
CA ILE A 79 23.56 -10.37 17.97
C ILE A 79 22.34 -9.65 17.39
N THR A 80 21.58 -8.99 18.26
CA THR A 80 20.35 -8.27 17.89
C THR A 80 20.42 -6.84 18.39
N ARG A 81 19.90 -5.88 17.60
CA ARG A 81 19.64 -4.52 18.06
C ARG A 81 18.26 -4.06 17.59
N TRP A 82 17.73 -3.04 18.25
CA TRP A 82 16.38 -2.53 18.00
C TRP A 82 16.40 -1.02 17.74
N ARG A 83 15.42 -0.53 16.99
CA ARG A 83 15.10 0.90 16.87
C ARG A 83 13.59 1.11 16.92
N HIS A 84 13.17 2.32 17.28
CA HIS A 84 11.75 2.67 17.36
C HIS A 84 11.34 3.58 16.22
N CYS A 85 10.10 3.42 15.74
CA CYS A 85 9.49 4.36 14.83
C CYS A 85 8.98 5.54 15.65
N VAL A 86 9.54 6.73 15.45
CA VAL A 86 9.30 7.89 16.32
C VAL A 86 8.40 8.95 15.71
N ALA A 87 8.25 8.99 14.37
CA ALA A 87 7.35 9.93 13.72
C ALA A 87 6.99 9.49 12.28
N GLY A 88 6.01 10.16 11.69
CA GLY A 88 5.54 9.87 10.33
C GLY A 88 4.44 8.82 10.33
N GLY A 89 4.46 7.88 9.39
CA GLY A 89 3.47 6.81 9.26
C GLY A 89 3.70 5.62 10.20
N CYS A 90 4.14 5.87 11.44
CA CYS A 90 4.39 4.82 12.43
C CYS A 90 3.08 4.32 13.03
N ALA A 91 2.95 3.00 13.21
CA ALA A 91 1.92 2.46 14.09
C ALA A 91 2.32 2.66 15.58
N PRO A 92 1.36 2.70 16.52
CA PRO A 92 1.66 2.75 17.94
C PRO A 92 2.58 1.60 18.37
N GLY A 93 3.71 1.92 18.99
CA GLY A 93 4.69 0.93 19.47
C GLY A 93 5.49 0.23 18.38
N GLU A 94 5.49 0.74 17.14
CA GLU A 94 6.23 0.12 16.05
C GLU A 94 7.75 0.14 16.29
N LYS A 95 8.36 -1.04 16.15
CA LYS A 95 9.79 -1.28 16.34
C LYS A 95 10.36 -2.16 15.24
N GLU A 96 11.65 -2.03 14.99
CA GLU A 96 12.36 -2.83 14.02
C GLU A 96 13.60 -3.47 14.67
N ALA A 97 13.82 -4.75 14.36
CA ALA A 97 14.99 -5.50 14.79
C ALA A 97 15.99 -5.62 13.63
N GLN A 98 17.27 -5.50 13.95
CA GLN A 98 18.35 -5.96 13.07
C GLN A 98 19.10 -7.09 13.77
N ILE A 99 19.38 -8.15 13.00
CA ILE A 99 20.10 -9.33 13.48
C ILE A 99 21.37 -9.49 12.64
N LYS A 100 22.47 -9.83 13.28
CA LYS A 100 23.74 -10.22 12.63
C LYS A 100 24.29 -11.48 13.27
N THR A 101 25.08 -12.21 12.51
CA THR A 101 25.85 -13.35 13.01
C THR A 101 27.06 -12.85 13.81
N CYS A 102 27.37 -13.53 14.90
CA CYS A 102 28.62 -13.39 15.65
C CYS A 102 29.34 -14.74 15.68
N THR A 103 30.67 -14.72 15.67
CA THR A 103 31.50 -15.92 15.74
C THR A 103 32.43 -15.79 16.94
N MET A 104 32.31 -16.72 17.88
CA MET A 104 33.15 -16.85 19.07
C MET A 104 34.25 -17.89 18.82
N SER A 105 35.09 -18.17 19.82
CA SER A 105 36.03 -19.30 19.76
C SER A 105 35.29 -20.61 19.51
N ALA A 106 35.95 -21.60 18.93
CA ALA A 106 35.36 -22.92 18.74
C ALA A 106 34.81 -23.47 20.06
N CYS A 107 33.68 -24.19 19.95
CA CYS A 107 33.28 -25.15 20.95
C CYS A 107 34.11 -26.43 20.70
#